data_AF-A0A8T0DU68-F1
#
_entry.id   AF-A0A8T0DU68-F1
#
_cell.length_a   1.000
_cell.length_b   1.000
_cell.length_c   1.000
_cell.angle_alpha   90.00
_cell.angle_beta   90.00
_cell.angle_gamma   90.00
#
_symmetry.space_group_name_H-M   'P 1'
#
loop_
_entity.id
_entity.type
_entity.pdbx_description
1 polymer ?
#
loop_
_entity_poly.entity_id
_entity_poly.type
_entity_poly.pdbx_seq_one_letter_code
_entity_poly.pdbx_strand_id
1 'polypeptide(L)'
;TEKCFHSFRGCSKNAGSWFGISTVLIIIALTILTTATAKCKERQTNYWKSVTILAEEAILCLFGIGFVVSAFFQIRKLKFSIATRQSRVEEFLLYTAFFFSSNYTISNIILAADFEEEDRNAKSLLHTERYLLICRCVLNALELIQILIQTHMIQDSFHRCSDKVKHQITKPGRQSIVALLGINLAFWIQQSFQLKNADILFLMENDKGTYGWILFVVTMPISLFYRYHCTVCLSQCFNKLYEDE
;
A
#
# COMPACT_ATOMS: atom_id res chain seq x y z
N THR A 1 -26.16 -8.45 29.15
CA THR A 1 -25.34 -8.95 28.01
C THR A 1 -25.63 -8.23 26.70
N GLU A 2 -26.90 -7.96 26.32
CA GLU A 2 -27.23 -7.21 25.08
C GLU A 2 -26.67 -5.78 25.01
N LYS A 3 -26.67 -5.01 26.11
CA LYS A 3 -26.11 -3.64 26.13
C LYS A 3 -24.61 -3.59 25.86
N CYS A 4 -23.86 -4.61 26.30
CA CYS A 4 -22.42 -4.71 26.05
C CYS A 4 -22.14 -5.09 24.58
N PHE A 5 -22.97 -5.96 24.00
CA PHE A 5 -22.91 -6.32 22.58
C PHE A 5 -23.23 -5.13 21.66
N HIS A 6 -24.20 -4.29 22.05
CA HIS A 6 -24.55 -3.08 21.29
C HIS A 6 -23.46 -1.99 21.39
N SER A 7 -22.80 -1.87 22.54
CA SER A 7 -21.66 -0.96 22.76
C SER A 7 -20.42 -1.40 21.95
N PHE A 8 -20.08 -2.68 21.94
CA PHE A 8 -19.01 -3.23 21.08
C PHE A 8 -19.30 -3.02 19.58
N ARG A 9 -20.56 -3.18 19.18
CA ARG A 9 -21.00 -2.98 17.79
C ARG A 9 -21.01 -1.49 17.39
N GLY A 10 -21.26 -0.59 18.34
CA GLY A 10 -21.11 0.86 18.16
C GLY A 10 -19.65 1.29 18.03
N CYS A 11 -18.76 0.73 18.86
CA CYS A 11 -17.32 1.00 18.80
C CYS A 11 -16.69 0.46 17.49
N SER A 12 -17.13 -0.73 17.04
CA SER A 12 -16.72 -1.32 15.76
C SER A 12 -17.23 -0.54 14.53
N LYS A 13 -18.40 0.11 14.62
CA LYS A 13 -18.99 0.88 13.50
C LYS A 13 -18.15 2.07 13.04
N ASN A 14 -17.29 2.62 13.89
CA ASN A 14 -16.43 3.77 13.54
C ASN A 14 -14.94 3.40 13.53
N ALA A 15 -14.57 2.20 13.99
CA ALA A 15 -13.18 1.79 14.19
C ALA A 15 -12.34 1.82 12.90
N GLY A 16 -12.91 1.40 11.76
CA GLY A 16 -12.21 1.44 10.48
C GLY A 16 -11.98 2.86 9.96
N SER A 17 -12.94 3.77 10.22
CA SER A 17 -12.81 5.19 9.90
C SER A 17 -11.71 5.86 10.71
N TRP A 18 -11.71 5.65 12.04
CA TRP A 18 -10.66 6.18 12.91
C TRP A 18 -9.30 5.57 12.59
N PHE A 19 -9.25 4.26 12.31
CA PHE A 19 -8.01 3.60 11.90
C PHE A 19 -7.41 4.24 10.64
N GLY A 20 -8.20 4.43 9.58
CA GLY A 20 -7.73 5.04 8.33
C GLY A 20 -7.21 6.46 8.53
N ILE A 21 -7.96 7.30 9.26
CA ILE A 21 -7.58 8.70 9.53
C ILE A 21 -6.31 8.76 10.38
N SER A 22 -6.26 8.01 11.49
CA SER A 22 -5.07 7.96 12.35
C SER A 22 -3.84 7.48 11.59
N THR A 23 -3.97 6.48 10.72
CA THR A 23 -2.87 5.98 9.90
C THR A 23 -2.31 7.08 8.99
N VAL A 24 -3.17 7.82 8.29
CA VAL A 24 -2.75 8.93 7.41
C VAL A 24 -2.06 10.04 8.22
N LEU A 25 -2.62 10.43 9.36
CA LEU A 25 -2.04 11.48 10.21
C LEU A 25 -0.66 11.08 10.75
N ILE A 26 -0.50 9.83 11.18
CA ILE A 26 0.78 9.30 11.66
C ILE A 26 1.82 9.34 10.53
N ILE A 27 1.47 8.86 9.33
CA ILE A 27 2.40 8.84 8.19
C ILE A 27 2.76 10.26 7.74
N ILE A 28 1.83 11.22 7.78
CA ILE A 28 2.15 12.63 7.53
C ILE A 28 3.14 13.16 8.58
N ALA A 29 2.89 12.92 9.86
CA ALA A 29 3.77 13.38 10.93
C ALA A 29 5.18 12.79 10.81
N LEU A 30 5.28 11.49 10.51
CA LEU A 30 6.55 10.81 10.27
C LEU A 30 7.24 11.32 9.00
N THR A 31 6.50 11.55 7.93
CA THR A 31 7.03 12.17 6.70
C THR A 31 7.64 13.55 6.99
N ILE A 32 6.96 14.37 7.79
CA ILE A 32 7.48 15.69 8.19
C ILE A 32 8.75 15.50 9.03
N LEU A 33 8.77 14.56 9.98
CA LEU A 33 9.93 14.29 10.82
C LEU A 33 11.15 13.84 10.00
N THR A 34 10.97 12.89 9.08
CA THR A 34 12.07 12.34 8.27
C THR A 34 12.59 13.33 7.22
N THR A 35 11.73 14.20 6.69
CA THR A 35 12.10 15.24 5.72
C THR A 35 12.66 16.52 6.38
N ALA A 36 12.16 16.91 7.55
CA ALA A 36 12.64 18.10 8.27
C ALA A 36 14.00 17.89 8.95
N THR A 37 14.36 16.64 9.28
CA THR A 37 15.71 16.34 9.75
C THR A 37 16.71 16.55 8.61
N ALA A 38 17.68 17.45 8.80
CA ALA A 38 18.67 17.81 7.79
C ALA A 38 19.36 16.55 7.20
N LYS A 39 19.70 16.60 5.91
CA LYS A 39 20.59 15.60 5.30
C LYS A 39 21.99 15.81 5.89
N CYS A 40 22.37 15.01 6.89
CA CYS A 40 23.74 15.00 7.36
C CYS A 40 24.64 14.45 6.25
N LYS A 41 25.81 15.08 6.08
CA LYS A 41 26.81 14.77 5.04
C LYS A 41 27.43 13.37 5.18
N GLU A 42 27.19 12.69 6.30
CA GLU A 42 27.84 11.44 6.68
C GLU A 42 26.92 10.23 6.41
N ARG A 43 27.39 9.29 5.60
CA ARG A 43 26.66 8.09 5.11
C ARG A 43 26.09 7.22 6.24
N GLN A 44 26.82 7.10 7.36
CA GLN A 44 26.40 6.31 8.54
C GLN A 44 25.21 6.90 9.30
N THR A 45 24.99 8.22 9.22
CA THR A 45 23.93 8.92 9.97
C THR A 45 22.56 8.83 9.26
N ASN A 46 22.53 8.38 8.00
CA ASN A 46 21.30 8.29 7.20
C ASN A 46 20.59 6.91 7.28
N TYR A 47 21.21 5.85 7.81
CA TYR A 47 20.58 4.52 7.88
C TYR A 47 19.33 4.49 8.77
N TRP A 48 19.28 5.30 9.82
CA TRP A 48 18.10 5.37 10.68
C TRP A 48 16.86 5.83 9.90
N LYS A 49 17.02 6.73 8.91
CA LYS A 49 15.93 7.14 8.01
C LYS A 49 15.48 5.97 7.13
N SER A 50 16.41 5.20 6.58
CA SER A 50 16.10 3.99 5.80
C SER A 50 15.35 2.95 6.63
N VAL A 51 15.81 2.67 7.85
CA VAL A 51 15.13 1.77 8.80
C VAL A 51 13.71 2.26 9.10
N THR A 52 13.54 3.56 9.32
CA THR A 52 12.25 4.16 9.66
C THR A 52 11.26 4.03 8.50
N ILE A 53 11.65 4.41 7.28
CA ILE A 53 10.84 4.27 6.07
C ILE A 53 10.46 2.80 5.84
N LEU A 54 11.42 1.90 6.01
CA LEU A 54 11.23 0.48 5.80
C LEU A 54 10.26 -0.12 6.82
N ALA A 55 10.33 0.31 8.08
CA ALA A 55 9.39 -0.09 9.12
C ALA A 55 7.98 0.47 8.88
N GLU A 56 7.85 1.73 8.47
CA GLU A 56 6.56 2.33 8.08
C GLU A 56 5.89 1.54 6.95
N GLU A 57 6.66 1.23 5.91
CA GLU A 57 6.19 0.46 4.76
C GLU A 57 5.75 -0.96 5.16
N ALA A 58 6.53 -1.62 6.04
CA ALA A 58 6.19 -2.93 6.58
C ALA A 58 4.84 -2.91 7.32
N ILE A 59 4.64 -1.92 8.18
CA ILE A 59 3.41 -1.76 8.95
C ILE A 59 2.23 -1.52 8.01
N LEU A 60 2.37 -0.60 7.05
CA LEU A 60 1.33 -0.32 6.05
C LEU A 60 1.01 -1.56 5.20
N CYS A 61 2.02 -2.34 4.82
CA CYS A 61 1.84 -3.54 4.00
C CYS A 61 1.10 -4.63 4.77
N LEU A 62 1.50 -4.90 6.02
CA LEU A 62 0.85 -5.89 6.88
C LEU A 62 -0.61 -5.55 7.16
N PHE A 63 -0.90 -4.28 7.53
CA PHE A 63 -2.28 -3.83 7.68
C PHE A 63 -3.03 -3.85 6.36
N GLY A 64 -2.40 -3.47 5.25
CA GLY A 64 -2.95 -3.53 3.91
C GLY A 64 -3.44 -4.92 3.56
N ILE A 65 -2.59 -5.94 3.71
CA ILE A 65 -2.96 -7.35 3.47
C ILE A 65 -4.13 -7.75 4.39
N GLY A 66 -4.05 -7.46 5.68
CA GLY A 66 -5.09 -7.80 6.65
C GLY A 66 -6.46 -7.19 6.30
N PHE A 67 -6.50 -5.91 5.97
CA PHE A 67 -7.74 -5.23 5.59
C PHE A 67 -8.25 -5.64 4.21
N VAL A 68 -7.38 -5.91 3.23
CA VAL A 68 -7.79 -6.44 1.91
C VAL A 68 -8.47 -7.79 2.08
N VAL A 69 -7.85 -8.72 2.81
CA VAL A 69 -8.41 -10.05 3.06
C VAL A 69 -9.73 -9.95 3.81
N SER A 70 -9.79 -9.09 4.83
CA SER A 70 -11.02 -8.80 5.58
C SER A 70 -12.12 -8.19 4.70
N ALA A 71 -11.78 -7.24 3.81
CA ALA A 71 -12.72 -6.63 2.87
C ALA A 71 -13.26 -7.69 1.90
N PHE A 72 -12.38 -8.49 1.32
CA PHE A 72 -12.73 -9.56 0.38
C PHE A 72 -13.77 -10.51 0.98
N PHE A 73 -13.50 -11.07 2.16
CA PHE A 73 -14.44 -11.99 2.83
C PHE A 73 -15.77 -11.35 3.21
N GLN A 74 -15.79 -10.06 3.55
CA GLN A 74 -17.02 -9.36 3.91
C GLN A 74 -17.87 -8.98 2.69
N ILE A 75 -17.22 -8.49 1.62
CA ILE A 75 -17.88 -8.07 0.37
C ILE A 75 -18.44 -9.26 -0.40
N ARG A 76 -17.81 -10.44 -0.32
CA ARG A 76 -18.31 -11.70 -0.90
C ARG A 76 -19.71 -12.11 -0.41
N LYS A 77 -20.20 -11.53 0.69
CA LYS A 77 -21.58 -11.74 1.19
C LYS A 77 -22.64 -11.00 0.37
N LEU A 78 -22.23 -10.05 -0.48
CA LEU A 78 -23.09 -9.30 -1.39
C LEU A 78 -23.36 -10.11 -2.66
N LYS A 79 -24.49 -9.82 -3.32
CA LYS A 79 -24.92 -10.50 -4.54
C LYS A 79 -23.98 -10.13 -5.69
N PHE A 80 -23.65 -11.12 -6.52
CA PHE A 80 -22.95 -10.87 -7.77
C PHE A 80 -23.95 -10.34 -8.81
N SER A 81 -23.66 -9.19 -9.40
CA SER A 81 -24.43 -8.62 -10.50
C SER A 81 -23.60 -8.68 -11.79
N ILE A 82 -24.27 -9.07 -12.88
CA ILE A 82 -23.64 -9.21 -14.21
C ILE A 82 -23.34 -7.81 -14.78
N ALA A 83 -24.16 -6.81 -14.43
CA ALA A 83 -23.91 -5.43 -14.79
C ALA A 83 -22.79 -4.88 -13.89
N THR A 84 -21.64 -4.57 -14.47
CA THR A 84 -20.62 -3.79 -13.77
C THR A 84 -21.17 -2.39 -13.46
N ARG A 85 -21.03 -1.95 -12.21
CA ARG A 85 -21.38 -0.58 -11.81
C ARG A 85 -20.29 0.43 -12.17
N GLN A 86 -19.23 -0.03 -12.84
CA GLN A 86 -18.04 0.73 -13.15
C GLN A 86 -17.85 0.88 -14.66
N SER A 87 -17.28 2.01 -15.09
CA SER A 87 -17.01 2.20 -16.51
C SER A 87 -15.86 1.29 -16.98
N ARG A 88 -15.90 0.87 -18.24
CA ARG A 88 -14.81 0.07 -18.85
C ARG A 88 -13.46 0.78 -18.80
N VAL A 89 -13.47 2.11 -18.84
CA VAL A 89 -12.25 2.93 -18.79
C VAL A 89 -11.57 2.82 -17.42
N GLU A 90 -12.33 2.86 -16.33
CA GLU A 90 -11.79 2.76 -14.98
C GLU A 90 -11.20 1.38 -14.69
N GLU A 91 -11.82 0.32 -15.21
CA GLU A 91 -11.33 -1.05 -15.11
C GLU A 91 -10.03 -1.24 -15.91
N PHE A 92 -10.00 -0.74 -17.15
CA PHE A 92 -8.79 -0.74 -17.98
C PHE A 92 -7.63 0.02 -17.31
N LEU A 93 -7.93 1.17 -16.70
CA LEU A 93 -6.94 1.99 -16.02
C LEU A 93 -6.39 1.30 -14.77
N LEU A 94 -7.24 0.56 -14.04
CA LEU A 94 -6.82 -0.24 -12.89
C LEU A 94 -5.85 -1.35 -13.30
N TYR A 95 -6.15 -2.13 -14.34
CA TYR A 95 -5.24 -3.19 -14.80
C TYR A 95 -3.94 -2.63 -15.36
N THR A 96 -4.01 -1.51 -16.08
CA THR A 96 -2.81 -0.84 -16.61
C THR A 96 -1.92 -0.39 -15.47
N ALA A 97 -2.48 0.28 -14.46
CA ALA A 97 -1.73 0.72 -13.29
C ALA A 97 -1.14 -0.48 -12.50
N PHE A 98 -1.92 -1.54 -12.33
CA PHE A 98 -1.49 -2.77 -11.68
C PHE A 98 -0.32 -3.45 -12.41
N PHE A 99 -0.38 -3.54 -13.75
CA PHE A 99 0.67 -4.14 -14.56
C PHE A 99 2.01 -3.42 -14.34
N PHE A 100 2.03 -2.10 -14.45
CA PHE A 100 3.25 -1.34 -14.26
C PHE A 100 3.74 -1.33 -12.81
N SER A 101 2.85 -1.26 -11.82
CA SER A 101 3.22 -1.35 -10.40
C SER A 101 3.81 -2.72 -10.04
N SER A 102 3.31 -3.79 -10.64
CA SER A 102 3.89 -5.14 -10.49
C SER A 102 5.28 -5.25 -11.11
N ASN A 103 5.47 -4.69 -12.31
CA ASN A 103 6.80 -4.66 -12.93
C ASN A 103 7.80 -3.81 -12.12
N TYR A 104 7.35 -2.70 -11.52
CA TYR A 104 8.17 -1.88 -10.63
C TYR A 104 8.65 -2.67 -9.41
N THR A 105 7.71 -3.32 -8.70
CA THR A 105 8.04 -4.10 -7.49
C THR A 105 8.95 -5.27 -7.82
N ILE A 106 8.72 -5.98 -8.93
CA ILE A 106 9.62 -7.06 -9.41
C ILE A 106 11.03 -6.51 -9.72
N SER A 107 11.12 -5.36 -10.38
CA SER A 107 12.41 -4.74 -10.70
C SER A 107 13.19 -4.37 -9.43
N ASN A 108 12.51 -3.84 -8.40
CA ASN A 108 13.13 -3.55 -7.11
C ASN A 108 13.59 -4.81 -6.37
N ILE A 109 12.89 -5.95 -6.50
CA ILE A 109 13.32 -7.24 -5.95
C ILE A 109 14.62 -7.69 -6.61
N ILE A 110 14.68 -7.63 -7.94
CA ILE A 110 15.87 -8.02 -8.72
C ILE A 110 17.05 -7.14 -8.34
N LEU A 111 16.86 -5.81 -8.31
CA LEU A 111 17.92 -4.87 -7.97
C LEU A 111 18.41 -5.03 -6.52
N ALA A 112 17.51 -5.31 -5.57
CA ALA A 112 17.91 -5.57 -4.19
C ALA A 112 18.71 -6.87 -4.05
N ALA A 113 18.40 -7.90 -4.84
CA ALA A 113 19.15 -9.16 -4.86
C ALA A 113 20.53 -8.98 -5.49
N ASP A 114 20.63 -8.24 -6.60
CA ASP A 114 21.89 -7.94 -7.28
C ASP A 114 22.87 -7.19 -6.35
N PHE A 115 22.38 -6.17 -5.65
CA PHE A 115 23.18 -5.45 -4.66
C PHE A 115 23.60 -6.30 -3.46
N GLU A 116 22.78 -7.25 -3.02
CA GLU A 116 23.16 -8.17 -1.92
C GLU A 116 24.28 -9.13 -2.35
N GLU A 117 24.26 -9.59 -3.60
CA GLU A 117 25.28 -10.48 -4.15
C GLU A 117 26.62 -9.77 -4.32
N GLU A 118 26.60 -8.53 -4.83
CA GLU A 118 27.81 -7.72 -4.98
C GLU A 118 28.47 -7.41 -3.62
N ASP A 119 27.66 -7.03 -2.62
CA ASP A 119 28.13 -6.73 -1.26
C ASP A 119 28.74 -7.96 -0.58
N ARG A 120 28.15 -9.15 -0.80
CA ARG A 120 28.69 -10.43 -0.32
C ARG A 120 30.10 -10.71 -0.86
N ASN A 121 30.35 -10.38 -2.12
CA ASN A 121 31.62 -10.67 -2.81
C ASN A 121 32.73 -9.67 -2.44
N ALA A 122 32.37 -8.41 -2.12
CA ALA A 122 33.33 -7.34 -1.85
C ALA A 122 34.11 -7.50 -0.53
N LYS A 123 33.74 -8.42 0.38
CA LYS A 123 34.34 -8.65 1.72
C LYS A 123 34.49 -7.40 2.61
N SER A 124 33.97 -6.26 2.19
CA SER A 124 33.96 -4.99 2.91
C SER A 124 32.53 -4.75 3.35
N LEU A 125 32.18 -5.06 4.59
CA LEU A 125 30.76 -5.05 4.97
C LEU A 125 30.51 -4.40 6.33
N LEU A 126 29.73 -3.32 6.31
CA LEU A 126 28.95 -2.88 7.45
C LEU A 126 27.71 -3.79 7.51
N HIS A 127 27.59 -4.67 8.52
CA HIS A 127 26.51 -5.66 8.62
C HIS A 127 25.10 -5.10 8.38
N THR A 128 24.88 -3.83 8.70
CA THR A 128 23.62 -3.11 8.55
C THR A 128 23.10 -3.02 7.11
N GLU A 129 23.95 -2.76 6.10
CA GLU A 129 23.50 -2.56 4.71
C GLU A 129 22.86 -3.83 4.14
N ARG A 130 23.53 -4.97 4.37
CA ARG A 130 23.03 -6.28 3.96
C ARG A 130 21.67 -6.63 4.56
N TYR A 131 21.48 -6.39 5.86
CA TYR A 131 20.17 -6.63 6.49
C TYR A 131 19.08 -5.73 5.91
N LEU A 132 19.39 -4.46 5.61
CA LEU A 132 18.45 -3.54 4.98
C LEU A 132 18.03 -4.01 3.58
N LEU A 133 18.96 -4.51 2.76
CA LEU A 133 18.67 -5.06 1.44
C LEU A 133 17.77 -6.29 1.50
N ILE A 134 18.06 -7.23 2.40
CA ILE A 134 17.23 -8.42 2.59
C ILE A 134 15.81 -8.02 3.03
N CYS A 135 15.70 -7.11 4.01
CA CYS A 135 14.41 -6.61 4.46
C CYS A 135 13.63 -5.89 3.33
N ARG A 136 14.31 -5.09 2.51
CA ARG A 136 13.71 -4.39 1.36
C ARG A 136 13.21 -5.40 0.32
N CYS A 137 13.96 -6.46 0.03
CA CYS A 137 13.55 -7.54 -0.87
C CYS A 137 12.29 -8.26 -0.37
N VAL A 138 12.26 -8.65 0.92
CA VAL A 138 11.09 -9.28 1.54
C VAL A 138 9.87 -8.37 1.50
N LEU A 139 10.05 -7.07 1.76
CA LEU A 139 8.95 -6.11 1.71
C LEU A 139 8.40 -5.88 0.31
N ASN A 140 9.25 -5.78 -0.71
CA ASN A 140 8.80 -5.69 -2.09
C ASN A 140 7.99 -6.93 -2.50
N ALA A 141 8.38 -8.12 -2.03
CA ALA A 141 7.61 -9.35 -2.27
C ALA A 141 6.24 -9.33 -1.56
N LEU A 142 6.19 -8.86 -0.31
CA LEU A 142 4.93 -8.66 0.41
C LEU A 142 4.06 -7.59 -0.25
N GLU A 143 4.64 -6.50 -0.73
CA GLU A 143 3.93 -5.46 -1.48
C GLU A 143 3.34 -6.03 -2.77
N LEU A 144 4.09 -6.85 -3.52
CA LEU A 144 3.59 -7.51 -4.72
C LEU A 144 2.36 -8.37 -4.41
N ILE A 145 2.39 -9.16 -3.32
CA ILE A 145 1.23 -9.93 -2.85
C ILE A 145 0.07 -8.99 -2.48
N GLN A 146 0.36 -7.90 -1.79
CA GLN A 146 -0.63 -6.92 -1.37
C GLN A 146 -1.35 -6.28 -2.57
N ILE A 147 -0.62 -5.84 -3.61
CA ILE A 147 -1.21 -5.23 -4.80
C ILE A 147 -2.02 -6.23 -5.62
N LEU A 148 -1.58 -7.50 -5.71
CA LEU A 148 -2.30 -8.59 -6.38
C LEU A 148 -3.68 -8.82 -5.75
N ILE A 149 -3.70 -9.06 -4.44
CA ILE A 149 -4.94 -9.36 -3.73
C ILE A 149 -5.85 -8.12 -3.71
N GLN A 150 -5.29 -6.91 -3.54
CA GLN A 150 -6.09 -5.68 -3.53
C GLN A 150 -6.76 -5.43 -4.88
N THR A 151 -6.02 -5.56 -5.98
CA THR A 151 -6.57 -5.36 -7.34
C THR A 151 -7.72 -6.32 -7.60
N HIS A 152 -7.54 -7.60 -7.25
CA HIS A 152 -8.59 -8.61 -7.40
C HIS A 152 -9.82 -8.30 -6.54
N MET A 153 -9.63 -7.85 -5.30
CA MET A 153 -10.73 -7.46 -4.41
C MET A 153 -11.51 -6.25 -4.93
N ILE A 154 -10.82 -5.23 -5.46
CA ILE A 154 -11.47 -4.05 -6.07
C ILE A 154 -12.27 -4.48 -7.31
N GLN A 155 -11.70 -5.35 -8.15
CA GLN A 155 -12.38 -5.88 -9.32
C GLN A 155 -13.65 -6.68 -8.94
N ASP A 156 -13.58 -7.61 -7.98
CA ASP A 156 -14.77 -8.34 -7.51
C ASP A 156 -15.82 -7.36 -6.99
N SER A 157 -15.40 -6.30 -6.29
CA SER A 157 -16.29 -5.28 -5.75
C SER A 157 -17.08 -4.51 -6.83
N PHE A 158 -16.55 -4.34 -8.04
CA PHE A 158 -17.28 -3.69 -9.15
C PHE A 158 -18.49 -4.49 -9.65
N HIS A 159 -18.49 -5.81 -9.41
CA HIS A 159 -19.56 -6.72 -9.77
C HIS A 159 -20.44 -7.13 -8.59
N ARG A 160 -20.31 -6.45 -7.44
CA ARG A 160 -21.07 -6.78 -6.22
C ARG A 160 -22.06 -5.69 -5.89
N CYS A 161 -23.27 -6.08 -5.49
CA CYS A 161 -24.32 -5.16 -5.09
C CYS A 161 -25.11 -5.68 -3.87
N SER A 162 -25.68 -4.75 -3.12
CA SER A 162 -26.54 -5.03 -1.98
C SER A 162 -27.97 -5.34 -2.41
N ASP A 163 -28.31 -6.62 -2.51
CA ASP A 163 -29.67 -7.09 -2.86
C ASP A 163 -30.71 -6.95 -1.74
N LYS A 164 -30.28 -6.87 -0.48
CA LYS A 164 -31.17 -6.90 0.70
C LYS A 164 -31.03 -5.62 1.49
N VAL A 165 -32.15 -5.06 1.98
CA VAL A 165 -32.18 -3.90 2.90
C VAL A 165 -31.29 -4.14 4.13
N LYS A 166 -31.20 -5.38 4.62
CA LYS A 166 -30.27 -5.76 5.70
C LYS A 166 -28.81 -5.45 5.37
N HIS A 167 -28.36 -5.67 4.13
CA HIS A 167 -26.99 -5.39 3.69
C HIS A 167 -26.74 -3.88 3.53
N GLN A 168 -27.75 -3.10 3.16
CA GLN A 168 -27.68 -1.64 3.10
C GLN A 168 -27.55 -1.00 4.49
N ILE A 169 -28.16 -1.61 5.50
CA ILE A 169 -28.06 -1.16 6.90
C ILE A 169 -26.75 -1.64 7.54
N THR A 170 -26.37 -2.90 7.32
CA THR A 170 -25.18 -3.50 7.98
C THR A 170 -23.86 -3.14 7.31
N LYS A 171 -23.89 -2.83 6.01
CA LYS A 171 -22.76 -2.40 5.17
C LYS A 171 -21.49 -3.26 5.36
N PRO A 172 -21.59 -4.58 5.11
CA PRO A 172 -20.49 -5.53 5.37
C PRO A 172 -19.22 -5.19 4.58
N GLY A 173 -18.10 -4.98 5.27
CA GLY A 173 -16.82 -4.64 4.63
C GLY A 173 -16.57 -3.14 4.46
N ARG A 174 -17.56 -2.29 4.74
CA ARG A 174 -17.41 -0.83 4.62
C ARG A 174 -16.27 -0.27 5.46
N GLN A 175 -16.09 -0.77 6.68
CA GLN A 175 -14.98 -0.34 7.56
C GLN A 175 -13.62 -0.74 6.98
N SER A 176 -13.51 -1.92 6.38
CA SER A 176 -12.28 -2.36 5.73
C SER A 176 -11.97 -1.53 4.48
N ILE A 177 -12.99 -1.16 3.69
CA ILE A 177 -12.82 -0.23 2.56
C ILE A 177 -12.28 1.12 3.03
N VAL A 178 -12.83 1.69 4.11
CA VAL A 178 -12.36 2.97 4.65
C VAL A 178 -10.93 2.88 5.20
N ALA A 179 -10.58 1.79 5.88
CA ALA A 179 -9.20 1.55 6.30
C ALA A 179 -8.25 1.47 5.10
N LEU A 180 -8.64 0.77 4.03
CA LEU A 180 -7.85 0.65 2.80
C LEU A 180 -7.70 1.97 2.05
N LEU A 181 -8.70 2.85 2.08
CA LEU A 181 -8.58 4.22 1.57
C LEU A 181 -7.45 4.96 2.29
N GLY A 182 -7.44 4.92 3.62
CA GLY A 182 -6.39 5.53 4.43
C GLY A 182 -5.01 4.92 4.16
N ILE A 183 -4.91 3.60 4.08
CA ILE A 183 -3.64 2.89 3.82
C ILE A 183 -3.09 3.22 2.43
N ASN A 184 -3.92 3.23 1.38
CA ASN A 184 -3.44 3.56 0.02
C ASN A 184 -3.00 5.02 -0.09
N LEU A 185 -3.72 5.94 0.55
CA LEU A 185 -3.32 7.34 0.61
C LEU A 185 -2.01 7.51 1.39
N ALA A 186 -1.85 6.81 2.53
CA ALA A 186 -0.62 6.80 3.30
C ALA A 186 0.57 6.27 2.50
N PHE A 187 0.42 5.14 1.81
CA PHE A 187 1.43 4.63 0.88
C PHE A 187 1.80 5.65 -0.20
N TRP A 188 0.80 6.29 -0.80
CA TRP A 188 1.02 7.31 -1.83
C TRP A 188 1.83 8.51 -1.31
N ILE A 189 1.52 9.00 -0.10
CA ILE A 189 2.27 10.08 0.56
C ILE A 189 3.71 9.63 0.83
N GLN A 190 3.90 8.49 1.50
CA GLN A 190 5.22 7.97 1.84
C GLN A 190 6.09 7.76 0.59
N GLN A 191 5.54 7.12 -0.45
CA GLN A 191 6.26 6.90 -1.70
C GLN A 191 6.63 8.23 -2.37
N SER A 192 5.74 9.22 -2.35
CA SER A 192 5.98 10.52 -3.01
C SER A 192 7.09 11.34 -2.34
N PHE A 193 7.13 11.37 -1.01
CA PHE A 193 7.96 12.32 -0.26
C PHE A 193 9.19 11.70 0.42
N GLN A 194 9.12 10.43 0.82
CA GLN A 194 10.18 9.79 1.63
C GLN A 194 11.09 8.87 0.81
N LEU A 195 10.54 8.11 -0.14
CA LEU A 195 11.27 7.03 -0.82
C LEU A 195 12.54 7.53 -1.53
N LYS A 196 12.46 8.65 -2.27
CA LYS A 196 13.61 9.24 -3.00
C LYS A 196 14.71 9.77 -2.10
N ASN A 197 14.47 9.94 -0.80
CA ASN A 197 15.40 10.66 0.07
C ASN A 197 16.22 9.75 0.98
N ALA A 198 15.73 8.55 1.28
CA ALA A 198 16.36 7.67 2.25
C ALA A 198 16.12 6.16 2.00
N ASP A 199 15.60 5.77 0.84
CA ASP A 199 15.55 4.35 0.48
C ASP A 199 16.95 3.78 0.23
N ILE A 200 17.21 2.55 0.70
CA ILE A 200 18.52 1.89 0.58
C ILE A 200 18.88 1.60 -0.88
N LEU A 201 17.91 1.22 -1.71
CA LEU A 201 18.12 0.91 -3.13
C LEU A 201 18.51 2.19 -3.88
N PHE A 202 17.82 3.30 -3.59
CA PHE A 202 18.13 4.60 -4.16
C PHE A 202 19.49 5.16 -3.68
N LEU A 203 19.86 4.93 -2.41
CA LEU A 203 21.14 5.37 -1.87
C LEU A 203 22.30 4.64 -2.56
N MET A 204 22.21 3.32 -2.69
CA MET A 204 23.22 2.50 -3.35
C MET A 204 23.31 2.77 -4.86
N GLU A 205 22.17 2.99 -5.52
CA GLU A 205 22.12 3.32 -6.95
C GLU A 205 22.80 4.66 -7.27
N ASN A 206 22.58 5.71 -6.47
CA ASN A 206 23.24 7.00 -6.68
C ASN A 206 24.75 6.93 -6.49
N ASP A 207 25.21 6.09 -5.55
CA ASP A 207 26.64 5.92 -5.29
C ASP A 207 27.32 5.12 -6.41
N LYS A 208 26.63 4.14 -7.02
CA LYS A 208 27.18 3.25 -8.06
C LYS A 208 26.96 3.75 -9.50
N GLY A 209 25.99 4.64 -9.73
CA GLY A 209 25.71 5.21 -11.04
C GLY A 209 25.21 4.20 -12.08
N THR A 210 24.41 3.22 -11.65
CA THR A 210 23.96 2.08 -12.46
C THR A 210 22.69 2.40 -13.30
N TYR A 211 22.16 1.40 -14.02
CA TYR A 211 20.93 1.52 -14.84
C TYR A 211 19.62 1.58 -14.01
N GLY A 212 19.67 1.31 -12.71
CA GLY A 212 18.51 1.32 -11.81
C GLY A 212 17.88 2.72 -11.66
N TRP A 213 18.64 3.78 -11.93
CA TRP A 213 18.08 5.15 -11.96
C TRP A 213 16.95 5.33 -13.00
N ILE A 214 17.06 4.68 -14.17
CA ILE A 214 16.01 4.72 -15.20
C ILE A 214 14.74 4.03 -14.70
N LEU A 215 14.89 2.90 -14.01
CA LEU A 215 13.77 2.23 -13.36
C LEU A 215 13.08 3.20 -12.40
N PHE A 216 13.81 3.89 -11.52
CA PHE A 216 13.19 4.86 -10.60
C PHE A 216 12.49 6.02 -11.29
N VAL A 217 13.07 6.61 -12.34
CA VAL A 217 12.48 7.76 -13.03
C VAL A 217 11.19 7.38 -13.75
N VAL A 218 11.15 6.21 -14.39
CA VAL A 218 10.01 5.81 -15.23
C VAL A 218 8.91 5.13 -14.42
N THR A 219 9.27 4.22 -13.51
CA THR A 219 8.31 3.31 -12.90
C THR A 219 7.75 3.80 -11.56
N MET A 220 8.48 4.69 -10.87
CA MET A 220 7.99 5.26 -9.61
C MET A 220 6.73 6.14 -9.78
N PRO A 221 6.63 7.05 -10.78
CA PRO A 221 5.39 7.80 -11.01
C PRO A 221 4.20 6.88 -11.30
N ILE A 222 4.44 5.73 -11.92
CA ILE A 222 3.40 4.76 -12.25
C ILE A 222 2.96 3.96 -11.02
N SER A 223 3.88 3.62 -10.11
CA SER A 223 3.54 3.06 -8.79
C SER A 223 2.67 4.02 -7.98
N LEU A 224 3.02 5.31 -7.99
CA LEU A 224 2.20 6.36 -7.36
C LEU A 224 0.81 6.44 -8.00
N PHE A 225 0.75 6.36 -9.32
CA PHE A 225 -0.51 6.36 -10.04
C PHE A 225 -1.41 5.17 -9.62
N TYR A 226 -0.85 3.97 -9.44
CA TYR A 226 -1.60 2.81 -8.96
C TYR A 226 -2.22 3.03 -7.57
N ARG A 227 -1.44 3.55 -6.59
CA ARG A 227 -1.96 3.84 -5.24
C ARG A 227 -3.06 4.89 -5.24
N TYR A 228 -2.89 5.94 -6.05
CA TYR A 228 -3.90 6.98 -6.25
C TYR A 228 -5.17 6.39 -6.87
N HIS A 229 -5.05 5.65 -7.98
CA HIS A 229 -6.21 5.08 -8.68
C HIS A 229 -6.95 4.05 -7.83
N CYS A 230 -6.24 3.20 -7.07
CA CYS A 230 -6.86 2.32 -6.09
C CYS A 230 -7.69 3.07 -5.05
N THR A 231 -7.21 4.23 -4.59
CA THR A 231 -7.95 5.10 -3.66
C THR A 231 -9.24 5.60 -4.32
N VAL A 232 -9.19 6.01 -5.58
CA VAL A 232 -10.39 6.43 -6.35
C VAL A 232 -11.38 5.27 -6.48
N CYS A 233 -10.91 4.08 -6.91
CA CYS A 233 -11.76 2.90 -7.07
C CYS A 233 -12.42 2.47 -5.75
N LEU A 234 -11.67 2.47 -4.64
CA LEU A 234 -12.19 2.14 -3.31
C LEU A 234 -13.26 3.16 -2.85
N SER A 235 -13.10 4.44 -3.17
CA SER A 235 -14.08 5.48 -2.86
C SER A 235 -15.38 5.26 -3.64
N GLN A 236 -15.28 4.85 -4.89
CA GLN A 236 -16.44 4.49 -5.70
C GLN A 236 -17.13 3.24 -5.16
N CYS A 237 -16.37 2.20 -4.80
CA CYS A 237 -16.89 1.03 -4.11
C CYS A 237 -17.64 1.41 -2.82
N PHE A 238 -17.08 2.30 -2.01
CA PHE A 238 -17.70 2.75 -0.76
C PHE A 238 -19.09 3.38 -0.96
N ASN A 239 -19.26 4.14 -2.05
CA ASN A 239 -20.53 4.78 -2.40
C ASN A 239 -21.49 3.78 -3.05
N LYS A 240 -21.04 3.06 -4.08
CA LYS A 240 -21.89 2.25 -4.96
C LYS A 240 -22.31 0.89 -4.38
N LEU A 241 -21.53 0.25 -3.49
CA LEU A 241 -21.80 -1.15 -3.06
C LEU A 241 -23.16 -1.34 -2.35
N TYR A 242 -23.69 -0.27 -1.75
CA TYR A 242 -24.88 -0.32 -0.90
C TYR A 242 -26.03 0.57 -1.40
N GLU A 243 -25.89 1.15 -2.58
CA GLU A 243 -27.00 1.76 -3.30
C GLU A 243 -27.92 0.66 -3.82
N ASP A 244 -29.23 0.93 -3.87
CA ASP A 244 -30.21 0.04 -4.49
C ASP A 244 -29.80 -0.30 -5.94
N GLU A 245 -30.11 -1.52 -6.37
CA GLU A 245 -29.92 -1.99 -7.76
C GLU A 245 -30.95 -1.34 -8.69
#